data_AF-A0A0D3BK92-F1
#
_entry.id   AF-A0A0D3BK92-F1
#
_cell.length_a   1.000
_cell.length_b   1.000
_cell.length_c   1.000
_cell.angle_alpha   90.00
_cell.angle_beta   90.00
_cell.angle_gamma   90.00
#
_symmetry.space_group_name_H-M   'P 1'
#
loop_
_entity.id
_entity.type
_entity.pdbx_description
1 polymer ?
#
loop_
_entity_poly.entity_id
_entity_poly.type
_entity_poly.pdbx_seq_one_letter_code
_entity_poly.pdbx_strand_id
1 'polypeptide(L)'
;MISNRKLYPGYNPFAPIDKKKLKELADWLKTCPHYRTAFDKKPRKSRTWWYQILRTSLEWLEDCHIDAWINMLRKRYDANPQHFRSDRMCFLDHLFAQQWRFNFKDFKDSEPDQNSLGRRLSGGISIPKRHIVVFDIICSSISPEELNVRPTNIPPARAGDCGVYTLKYIEFHALGIAFSKKDFVKANGKSMRDKMAVDIFQELPDAHEFENKDMDDNLGAYDG
;
A
#
# COMPACT_ATOMS: atom_id res chain seq x y z
N MET A 1 -20.92 -10.63 -3.23
CA MET A 1 -21.45 -9.62 -4.17
C MET A 1 -20.85 -8.28 -3.82
N ILE A 2 -20.12 -7.65 -4.74
CA ILE A 2 -19.63 -6.27 -4.56
C ILE A 2 -20.85 -5.38 -4.72
N SER A 3 -21.27 -4.71 -3.65
CA SER A 3 -22.40 -3.79 -3.68
C SER A 3 -22.06 -2.62 -4.59
N ASN A 4 -22.93 -2.35 -5.58
CA ASN A 4 -22.93 -1.12 -6.40
C ASN A 4 -23.31 0.10 -5.54
N ARG A 5 -22.57 0.37 -4.46
CA ARG A 5 -22.68 1.66 -3.78
C ARG A 5 -22.09 2.71 -4.71
N LYS A 6 -22.87 3.75 -4.99
CA LYS A 6 -22.43 4.93 -5.74
C LYS A 6 -21.10 5.40 -5.16
N LEU A 7 -20.05 5.40 -5.98
CA LEU A 7 -18.79 6.08 -5.71
C LEU A 7 -19.12 7.49 -5.20
N TYR A 8 -18.70 7.81 -3.98
CA TYR A 8 -18.94 9.14 -3.41
C TYR A 8 -18.14 10.20 -4.19
N PRO A 9 -18.64 11.44 -4.34
CA PRO A 9 -18.00 12.46 -5.19
C PRO A 9 -16.67 13.04 -4.67
N GLY A 10 -16.15 12.62 -3.52
CA GLY A 10 -15.04 13.29 -2.83
C GLY A 10 -13.63 12.84 -3.22
N TYR A 11 -13.43 11.54 -3.52
CA TYR A 11 -12.13 10.99 -3.87
C TYR A 11 -12.24 10.09 -5.10
N ASN A 12 -11.55 10.47 -6.17
CA ASN A 12 -11.45 9.66 -7.38
C ASN A 12 -9.99 9.18 -7.55
N PRO A 13 -9.68 7.89 -7.30
CA PRO A 13 -8.35 7.33 -7.51
C PRO A 13 -7.88 7.34 -8.98
N PHE A 14 -8.80 7.59 -9.91
CA PHE A 14 -8.53 7.79 -11.34
C PHE A 14 -8.48 9.26 -11.76
N ALA A 15 -8.58 10.21 -10.82
CA ALA A 15 -8.45 11.62 -11.14
C ALA A 15 -7.10 11.87 -11.83
N PRO A 16 -7.08 12.67 -12.92
CA PRO A 16 -5.83 13.01 -13.58
C PRO A 16 -4.91 13.73 -12.61
N ILE A 17 -3.60 13.57 -12.82
CA ILE A 17 -2.60 14.29 -12.02
C ILE A 17 -2.77 15.78 -12.26
N ASP A 18 -2.89 16.53 -11.18
CA ASP A 18 -2.82 17.98 -11.22
C ASP A 18 -1.39 18.40 -11.62
N LYS A 19 -1.26 18.93 -12.84
CA LYS A 19 0.03 19.33 -13.41
C LYS A 19 0.70 20.45 -12.62
N LYS A 20 -0.09 21.31 -11.95
CA LYS A 20 0.46 22.39 -11.10
C LYS A 20 1.15 21.78 -9.88
N LYS A 21 0.48 20.86 -9.21
CA LYS A 21 1.02 20.16 -8.03
C LYS A 21 2.23 19.28 -8.38
N LEU A 22 2.21 18.64 -9.54
CA LEU A 22 3.37 17.89 -10.04
C LEU A 22 4.58 18.82 -10.27
N LYS A 23 4.34 20.04 -10.77
CA LYS A 23 5.38 21.06 -10.93
C LYS A 23 5.88 21.55 -9.57
N GLU A 24 4.99 21.81 -8.61
CA GLU A 24 5.37 22.19 -7.24
C GLU A 24 6.28 21.14 -6.58
N LEU A 25 5.93 19.85 -6.69
CA LEU A 25 6.80 18.76 -6.24
C LEU A 25 8.16 18.79 -6.95
N ALA A 26 8.18 18.95 -8.28
CA ALA A 26 9.42 19.01 -9.04
C ALA A 26 10.30 20.20 -8.65
N ASP A 27 9.71 21.36 -8.38
CA ASP A 27 10.41 22.58 -7.98
C ASP A 27 10.92 22.48 -6.54
N TRP A 28 10.15 21.88 -5.63
CA TRP A 28 10.57 21.59 -4.26
C TRP A 28 11.75 20.60 -4.21
N LEU A 29 11.76 19.56 -5.05
CA LEU A 29 12.89 18.64 -5.11
C LEU A 29 14.18 19.31 -5.61
N LYS A 30 14.09 20.35 -6.44
CA LYS A 30 15.26 21.13 -6.91
C LYS A 30 15.94 21.92 -5.79
N THR A 31 15.21 22.26 -4.72
CA THR A 31 15.78 23.01 -3.59
C THR A 31 16.59 22.10 -2.65
N CYS A 32 16.57 20.79 -2.85
CA CYS A 32 17.22 19.85 -1.95
C CYS A 32 18.74 19.76 -2.18
N PRO A 33 19.51 19.58 -1.09
CA PRO A 33 20.89 19.12 -1.20
C PRO A 33 20.96 17.83 -2.02
N HIS A 34 22.01 17.66 -2.82
CA HIS A 34 22.22 16.49 -3.68
C HIS A 34 21.20 16.30 -4.82
N TYR A 35 20.33 17.27 -5.14
CA TYR A 35 19.41 17.17 -6.29
C TYR A 35 20.13 16.84 -7.60
N ARG A 36 21.27 17.48 -7.87
CA ARG A 36 22.07 17.26 -9.09
C ARG A 36 23.04 16.07 -9.00
N THR A 37 23.18 15.46 -7.83
CA THR A 37 24.06 14.31 -7.64
C THR A 37 23.52 13.11 -8.43
N ALA A 38 24.40 12.30 -9.01
CA ALA A 38 24.04 11.05 -9.66
C ALA A 38 23.32 10.11 -8.68
N PHE A 39 22.36 9.32 -9.17
CA PHE A 39 21.45 8.55 -8.32
C PHE A 39 22.18 7.59 -7.36
N ASP A 40 23.18 6.87 -7.87
CA ASP A 40 24.06 5.95 -7.15
C ASP A 40 24.85 6.63 -6.01
N LYS A 41 25.01 7.95 -6.08
CA LYS A 41 25.73 8.77 -5.09
C LYS A 41 24.81 9.59 -4.20
N LYS A 42 23.48 9.53 -4.39
CA LYS A 42 22.55 10.22 -3.50
C LYS A 42 22.49 9.47 -2.17
N PRO A 43 22.48 10.19 -1.03
CA PRO A 43 22.21 9.54 0.25
C PRO A 43 20.85 8.83 0.19
N ARG A 44 20.80 7.55 0.60
CA ARG A 44 19.57 6.74 0.59
C ARG A 44 18.45 7.37 1.44
N LYS A 45 18.82 8.12 2.46
CA LYS A 45 17.91 8.86 3.34
C LYS A 45 17.52 10.24 2.81
N SER A 46 18.02 10.63 1.63
CA SER A 46 17.69 11.94 1.06
C SER A 46 16.29 11.93 0.44
N ARG A 47 15.55 13.01 0.68
CA ARG A 47 14.28 13.31 0.01
C ARG A 47 14.34 13.10 -1.51
N THR A 48 15.43 13.54 -2.14
CA THR A 48 15.60 13.39 -3.59
C THR A 48 15.74 11.95 -4.04
N TRP A 49 16.41 11.11 -3.26
CA TRP A 49 16.53 9.69 -3.55
C TRP A 49 15.16 9.01 -3.40
N TRP A 50 14.44 9.30 -2.30
CA TRP A 50 13.13 8.72 -1.99
C TRP A 50 12.10 9.00 -3.09
N TYR A 51 11.90 10.27 -3.43
CA TYR A 51 10.96 10.63 -4.49
C TYR A 51 11.43 10.18 -5.88
N GLN A 52 12.73 9.99 -6.10
CA GLN A 52 13.23 9.46 -7.35
C GLN A 52 12.88 7.98 -7.52
N ILE A 53 13.03 7.13 -6.48
CA ILE A 53 12.57 5.74 -6.50
C ILE A 53 11.07 5.69 -6.77
N LEU A 54 10.27 6.41 -5.97
CA LEU A 54 8.82 6.39 -6.10
C LEU A 54 8.35 6.75 -7.52
N ARG A 55 8.98 7.74 -8.14
CA ARG A 55 8.59 8.29 -9.45
C ARG A 55 9.21 7.56 -10.64
N THR A 56 10.24 6.75 -10.47
CA THR A 56 10.90 6.09 -11.60
C THR A 56 10.17 4.80 -11.95
N SER A 57 9.79 4.64 -13.21
CA SER A 57 9.12 3.43 -13.70
C SER A 57 10.02 2.21 -13.52
N LEU A 58 9.45 1.07 -13.13
CA LEU A 58 10.16 -0.19 -12.92
C LEU A 58 11.21 -0.18 -11.78
N GLU A 59 11.35 0.91 -11.03
CA GLU A 59 12.12 0.87 -9.79
C GLU A 59 11.29 0.23 -8.67
N TRP A 60 11.96 -0.62 -7.89
CA TRP A 60 11.34 -1.34 -6.80
C TRP A 60 11.01 -0.35 -5.68
N LEU A 61 9.75 -0.36 -5.23
CA LEU A 61 9.39 0.37 -4.02
C LEU A 61 10.03 -0.29 -2.81
N GLU A 62 10.68 0.51 -1.97
CA GLU A 62 11.11 0.07 -0.63
C GLU A 62 9.96 0.17 0.39
N ASP A 63 10.12 -0.52 1.52
CA ASP A 63 9.14 -0.60 2.61
C ASP A 63 8.63 0.78 3.05
N CYS A 64 9.51 1.78 3.15
CA CYS A 64 9.11 3.15 3.51
C CYS A 64 8.14 3.80 2.52
N HIS A 65 8.16 3.41 1.23
CA HIS A 65 7.21 3.90 0.23
C HIS A 65 5.86 3.19 0.38
N ILE A 66 5.88 1.90 0.71
CA ILE A 66 4.67 1.12 1.00
C ILE A 66 3.99 1.71 2.23
N ASP A 67 4.73 1.91 3.32
CA ASP A 67 4.23 2.50 4.56
C ASP A 67 3.65 3.89 4.33
N ALA A 68 4.35 4.76 3.60
CA ALA A 68 3.84 6.10 3.30
C ALA A 68 2.46 6.06 2.61
N TRP A 69 2.27 5.14 1.66
CA TRP A 69 0.98 4.98 0.99
C TRP A 69 -0.10 4.37 1.90
N ILE A 70 0.25 3.35 2.67
CA ILE A 70 -0.66 2.72 3.64
C ILE A 70 -1.09 3.73 4.72
N ASN A 71 -0.16 4.53 5.24
CA ASN A 71 -0.40 5.60 6.21
C ASN A 71 -1.32 6.68 5.63
N MET A 72 -1.14 7.03 4.36
CA MET A 72 -2.04 7.97 3.66
C MET A 72 -3.46 7.39 3.56
N LEU A 73 -3.61 6.12 3.17
CA LEU A 73 -4.92 5.45 3.14
C LEU A 73 -5.57 5.38 4.54
N ARG A 74 -4.78 5.12 5.58
CA ARG A 74 -5.23 5.13 6.97
C ARG A 74 -5.78 6.50 7.37
N LYS A 75 -5.00 7.58 7.15
CA LYS A 75 -5.47 8.96 7.43
C LYS A 75 -6.74 9.32 6.66
N ARG A 76 -6.83 8.94 5.39
CA ARG A 76 -8.03 9.17 4.56
C ARG A 76 -9.25 8.43 5.12
N TYR A 77 -9.06 7.20 5.60
CA TYR A 77 -10.09 6.41 6.25
C TYR A 77 -10.53 7.01 7.58
N ASP A 78 -9.60 7.39 8.44
CA ASP A 78 -9.92 7.99 9.74
C ASP A 78 -10.69 9.30 9.58
N ALA A 79 -10.30 10.13 8.60
CA ALA A 79 -10.96 11.39 8.33
C ALA A 79 -12.34 11.22 7.66
N ASN A 80 -12.51 10.19 6.83
CA ASN A 80 -13.71 10.00 6.02
C ASN A 80 -14.07 8.51 5.83
N PRO A 81 -14.44 7.78 6.90
CA PRO A 81 -14.69 6.34 6.81
C PRO A 81 -15.85 6.01 5.86
N GLN A 82 -16.79 6.94 5.68
CA GLN A 82 -17.92 6.82 4.75
C GLN A 82 -17.51 6.71 3.28
N HIS A 83 -16.27 7.10 2.91
CA HIS A 83 -15.76 6.96 1.55
C HIS A 83 -15.28 5.55 1.22
N PHE A 84 -15.14 4.69 2.24
CA PHE A 84 -14.65 3.33 2.09
C PHE A 84 -15.80 2.35 2.09
N ARG A 85 -15.55 1.17 1.54
CA ARG A 85 -16.59 0.14 1.36
C ARG A 85 -17.18 -0.39 2.67
N SER A 86 -16.46 -0.22 3.78
CA SER A 86 -16.77 -0.81 5.08
C SER A 86 -16.18 0.06 6.18
N ASP A 87 -16.94 0.23 7.26
CA ASP A 87 -16.54 0.84 8.54
C ASP A 87 -15.74 -0.13 9.45
N ARG A 88 -15.58 -1.37 9.00
CA ARG A 88 -14.79 -2.42 9.65
C ARG A 88 -13.60 -2.77 8.79
N MET A 89 -12.66 -1.84 8.67
CA MET A 89 -11.41 -2.00 7.93
C MET A 89 -10.23 -1.55 8.78
N CYS A 90 -9.07 -2.18 8.55
CA CYS A 90 -7.79 -1.76 9.10
C CYS A 90 -6.73 -1.84 8.00
N PHE A 91 -5.83 -0.85 7.97
CA PHE A 91 -4.66 -0.81 7.09
C PHE A 91 -3.42 -1.16 7.90
N LEU A 92 -2.82 -2.31 7.59
CA LEU A 92 -1.62 -2.82 8.25
C LEU A 92 -0.38 -2.49 7.40
N ASP A 93 0.74 -2.21 8.05
CA ASP A 93 2.00 -1.82 7.42
C ASP A 93 2.89 -3.03 7.09
N HIS A 94 4.10 -2.77 6.56
CA HIS A 94 5.04 -3.83 6.23
C HIS A 94 5.57 -4.59 7.45
N LEU A 95 5.59 -4.00 8.66
CA LEU A 95 6.06 -4.67 9.87
C LEU A 95 5.12 -5.80 10.27
N PHE A 96 3.81 -5.55 10.22
CA PHE A 96 2.84 -6.62 10.41
C PHE A 96 3.03 -7.74 9.38
N ALA A 97 3.31 -7.41 8.11
CA ALA A 97 3.56 -8.41 7.08
C ALA A 97 4.84 -9.23 7.36
N GLN A 98 5.90 -8.59 7.88
CA GLN A 98 7.13 -9.27 8.30
C GLN A 98 6.86 -10.19 9.48
N GLN A 99 6.18 -9.71 10.53
CA GLN A 99 5.85 -10.51 11.70
C GLN A 99 4.93 -11.68 11.33
N TRP A 100 3.92 -11.43 10.48
CA TRP A 100 3.06 -12.47 9.94
C TRP A 100 3.85 -13.56 9.23
N ARG A 101 4.83 -13.19 8.39
CA ARG A 101 5.70 -14.15 7.71
C ARG A 101 6.45 -15.06 8.69
N PHE A 102 6.96 -14.51 9.79
CA PHE A 102 7.65 -15.28 10.81
C PHE A 102 6.71 -16.16 11.63
N ASN A 103 5.55 -15.63 12.02
CA ASN A 103 4.62 -16.27 12.94
C ASN A 103 3.54 -17.12 12.23
N PHE A 104 3.55 -17.18 10.89
CA PHE A 104 2.50 -17.84 10.11
C PHE A 104 2.35 -19.32 10.46
N LYS A 105 3.47 -20.01 10.70
CA LYS A 105 3.48 -21.42 11.07
C LYS A 105 2.78 -21.62 12.42
N ASP A 106 3.16 -20.83 13.42
CA ASP A 106 2.57 -20.90 14.76
C ASP A 106 1.08 -20.55 14.73
N PHE A 107 0.68 -19.58 13.90
CA PHE A 107 -0.73 -19.29 13.64
C PHE A 107 -1.46 -20.50 13.06
N LYS A 108 -0.89 -21.19 12.06
CA LYS A 108 -1.48 -22.36 11.41
C LYS A 108 -1.60 -23.56 12.37
N ASP A 109 -0.74 -23.63 13.36
CA ASP A 109 -0.70 -24.71 14.35
C ASP A 109 -1.51 -24.37 15.62
N SER A 110 -1.93 -23.11 15.81
CA SER A 110 -2.67 -22.65 17.01
C SER A 110 -4.12 -23.15 17.12
N GLU A 111 -4.56 -23.55 18.30
CA GLU A 111 -5.96 -23.94 18.51
C GLU A 111 -6.94 -22.75 18.33
N PRO A 112 -8.16 -22.98 17.81
CA PRO A 112 -9.20 -21.94 17.75
C PRO A 112 -9.52 -21.39 19.14
N ASP A 113 -9.97 -20.13 19.22
CA ASP A 113 -10.42 -19.56 20.49
C ASP A 113 -11.62 -20.33 21.09
N GLN A 114 -11.87 -20.14 22.40
CA GLN A 114 -12.95 -20.81 23.13
C GLN A 114 -14.34 -20.63 22.50
N ASN A 115 -14.51 -19.59 21.68
CA ASN A 115 -15.77 -19.29 20.99
C ASN A 115 -15.82 -19.85 19.56
N SER A 116 -14.78 -20.56 19.10
CA SER A 116 -14.62 -21.06 17.74
C SER A 116 -14.62 -19.96 16.66
N LEU A 117 -14.52 -18.68 17.03
CA LEU A 117 -14.71 -17.54 16.15
C LEU A 117 -13.46 -17.22 15.32
N GLY A 118 -12.29 -17.76 15.67
CA GLY A 118 -11.07 -17.59 14.88
C GLY A 118 -9.84 -18.11 15.58
N ARG A 119 -8.69 -17.94 14.93
CA ARG A 119 -7.36 -18.09 15.54
C ARG A 119 -6.85 -16.69 15.84
N ARG A 120 -6.26 -16.49 17.02
CA ARG A 120 -5.71 -15.19 17.42
C ARG A 120 -4.42 -14.93 16.65
N LEU A 121 -4.28 -13.70 16.17
CA LEU A 121 -3.02 -13.16 15.69
C LEU A 121 -2.28 -12.48 16.85
N SER A 122 -0.95 -12.38 16.76
CA SER A 122 -0.16 -11.48 17.61
C SER A 122 -0.74 -10.06 17.52
N GLY A 123 -0.95 -9.42 18.67
CA GLY A 123 -1.61 -8.10 18.75
C GLY A 123 -3.16 -8.13 18.82
N GLY A 124 -3.78 -9.28 19.07
CA GLY A 124 -5.20 -9.35 19.45
C GLY A 124 -6.22 -9.27 18.29
N ILE A 125 -5.77 -9.40 17.03
CA ILE A 125 -6.66 -9.42 15.87
C ILE A 125 -7.36 -10.79 15.78
N SER A 126 -8.69 -10.79 15.75
CA SER A 126 -9.51 -11.98 15.46
C SER A 126 -10.14 -11.85 14.07
N ILE A 127 -10.06 -12.93 13.26
CA ILE A 127 -10.64 -13.00 11.92
C ILE A 127 -11.93 -13.82 11.97
N PRO A 128 -13.10 -13.19 12.18
CA PRO A 128 -14.36 -13.88 12.50
C PRO A 128 -14.92 -14.76 11.37
N LYS A 129 -14.42 -14.60 10.13
CA LYS A 129 -14.88 -15.37 8.96
C LYS A 129 -13.87 -16.40 8.44
N ARG A 130 -12.72 -16.58 9.11
CA ARG A 130 -11.63 -17.50 8.72
C ARG A 130 -11.22 -17.44 7.23
N HIS A 131 -11.53 -16.34 6.54
CA HIS A 131 -11.33 -16.22 5.11
C HIS A 131 -10.28 -15.15 4.83
N ILE A 132 -9.04 -15.58 4.68
CA ILE A 132 -7.94 -14.73 4.22
C ILE A 132 -7.91 -14.84 2.70
N VAL A 133 -7.91 -13.70 2.02
CA VAL A 133 -7.71 -13.64 0.57
C VAL A 133 -6.36 -13.02 0.31
N VAL A 134 -5.43 -13.84 -0.17
CA VAL A 134 -4.13 -13.39 -0.65
C VAL A 134 -4.26 -13.05 -2.12
N PHE A 135 -3.74 -11.89 -2.51
CA PHE A 135 -3.68 -11.46 -3.90
C PHE A 135 -2.23 -11.38 -4.32
N ASP A 136 -1.84 -12.20 -5.29
CA ASP A 136 -0.52 -12.14 -5.91
C ASP A 136 -0.62 -11.52 -7.30
N ILE A 137 0.15 -10.46 -7.53
CA ILE A 137 0.20 -9.73 -8.80
C ILE A 137 1.35 -10.26 -9.68
N ILE A 138 2.32 -10.98 -9.09
CA ILE A 138 3.36 -11.72 -9.79
C ILE A 138 3.01 -13.20 -9.66
N CYS A 139 2.16 -13.69 -10.56
CA CYS A 139 1.50 -15.01 -10.49
C CYS A 139 2.44 -16.26 -10.51
N SER A 140 3.74 -16.11 -10.25
CA SER A 140 4.75 -17.17 -10.30
C SER A 140 5.18 -17.74 -8.93
N SER A 141 4.80 -17.14 -7.80
CA SER A 141 5.50 -17.39 -6.52
C SER A 141 4.68 -18.12 -5.44
N ILE A 142 3.37 -18.24 -5.58
CA ILE A 142 2.51 -18.89 -4.57
C ILE A 142 1.80 -20.10 -5.18
N SER A 143 1.78 -21.22 -4.45
CA SER A 143 1.13 -22.45 -4.92
C SER A 143 -0.39 -22.21 -5.10
N PRO A 144 -1.03 -22.81 -6.12
CA PRO A 144 -2.46 -22.63 -6.36
C PRO A 144 -3.34 -23.10 -5.19
N GLU A 145 -2.80 -24.00 -4.36
CA GLU A 145 -3.47 -24.65 -3.22
C GLU A 145 -3.61 -23.71 -2.01
N GLU A 146 -2.76 -22.69 -1.90
CA GLU A 146 -2.80 -21.68 -0.83
C GLU A 146 -3.58 -20.41 -1.20
N LEU A 147 -4.00 -20.29 -2.47
CA LEU A 147 -4.69 -19.13 -3.03
C LEU A 147 -6.19 -19.38 -3.16
N ASN A 148 -6.99 -18.81 -2.25
CA ASN A 148 -8.45 -18.90 -2.32
C ASN A 148 -9.06 -18.21 -3.55
N VAL A 149 -8.37 -17.25 -4.18
CA VAL A 149 -8.88 -16.53 -5.36
C VAL A 149 -7.72 -16.15 -6.27
N ARG A 150 -7.66 -16.69 -7.49
CA ARG A 150 -6.90 -16.08 -8.59
C ARG A 150 -7.76 -14.99 -9.21
N PRO A 151 -7.39 -13.71 -9.13
CA PRO A 151 -8.10 -12.68 -9.86
C PRO A 151 -7.75 -12.81 -11.34
N THR A 152 -8.55 -13.53 -12.11
CA THR A 152 -8.41 -13.62 -13.58
C THR A 152 -8.52 -12.25 -14.27
N ASN A 153 -9.05 -11.26 -13.53
CA ASN A 153 -9.18 -9.86 -13.92
C ASN A 153 -7.96 -8.98 -13.53
N ILE A 154 -6.99 -9.57 -12.84
CA ILE A 154 -5.59 -9.17 -12.58
C ILE A 154 -4.71 -8.87 -13.80
N PRO A 155 -4.45 -7.64 -14.29
CA PRO A 155 -3.35 -7.43 -15.23
C PRO A 155 -2.01 -7.81 -14.57
N PRO A 156 -1.18 -8.65 -15.20
CA PRO A 156 0.15 -8.97 -14.67
C PRO A 156 1.00 -7.69 -14.64
N ALA A 157 1.65 -7.43 -13.51
CA ALA A 157 2.58 -6.32 -13.38
C ALA A 157 3.95 -6.69 -13.99
N ARG A 158 4.65 -5.69 -14.53
CA ARG A 158 6.06 -5.84 -14.90
C ARG A 158 6.93 -5.90 -13.64
N ALA A 159 8.05 -6.61 -13.70
CA ALA A 159 9.06 -6.58 -12.64
C ALA A 159 9.42 -5.12 -12.31
N GLY A 160 9.42 -4.79 -11.01
CA GLY A 160 9.63 -3.42 -10.51
C GLY A 160 8.34 -2.61 -10.27
N ASP A 161 7.24 -2.87 -10.98
CA ASP A 161 5.96 -2.17 -10.77
C ASP A 161 5.00 -2.92 -9.82
N CYS A 162 5.36 -4.10 -9.34
CA CYS A 162 4.51 -4.92 -8.47
C CYS A 162 4.03 -4.17 -7.22
N GLY A 163 4.92 -3.46 -6.52
CA GLY A 163 4.55 -2.67 -5.33
C GLY A 163 3.49 -1.60 -5.63
N VAL A 164 3.63 -0.88 -6.75
CA VAL A 164 2.66 0.12 -7.19
C VAL A 164 1.31 -0.53 -7.47
N TYR A 165 1.30 -1.64 -8.20
CA TYR A 165 0.07 -2.35 -8.53
C TYR A 165 -0.62 -2.91 -7.27
N THR A 166 0.16 -3.43 -6.31
CA THR A 166 -0.34 -3.94 -5.03
C THR A 166 -1.01 -2.83 -4.24
N LEU A 167 -0.34 -1.68 -4.09
CA LEU A 167 -0.88 -0.53 -3.35
C LEU A 167 -2.14 0.04 -4.00
N LYS A 168 -2.17 0.13 -5.33
CA LYS A 168 -3.37 0.56 -6.05
C LYS A 168 -4.49 -0.46 -5.94
N TYR A 169 -4.19 -1.76 -5.99
CA TYR A 169 -5.20 -2.80 -5.73
C TYR A 169 -5.83 -2.65 -4.35
N ILE A 170 -5.01 -2.47 -3.31
CA ILE A 170 -5.47 -2.24 -1.93
C ILE A 170 -6.38 -1.02 -1.88
N GLU A 171 -5.97 0.10 -2.47
CA GLU A 171 -6.77 1.32 -2.54
C GLU A 171 -8.13 1.09 -3.21
N PHE A 172 -8.16 0.51 -4.42
CA PHE A 172 -9.41 0.22 -5.13
C PHE A 172 -10.31 -0.73 -4.36
N HIS A 173 -9.72 -1.79 -3.79
CA HIS A 173 -10.45 -2.76 -3.00
C HIS A 173 -11.09 -2.12 -1.76
N ALA A 174 -10.37 -1.21 -1.09
CA ALA A 174 -10.84 -0.50 0.08
C ALA A 174 -11.94 0.53 -0.24
N LEU A 175 -11.89 1.14 -1.43
CA LEU A 175 -12.94 2.02 -1.92
C LEU A 175 -14.15 1.26 -2.51
N GLY A 176 -14.08 -0.07 -2.61
CA GLY A 176 -15.15 -0.88 -3.21
C GLY A 176 -15.25 -0.76 -4.73
N ILE A 177 -14.18 -0.32 -5.38
CA ILE A 177 -14.11 -0.10 -6.82
C ILE A 177 -13.72 -1.41 -7.50
N ALA A 178 -14.44 -1.78 -8.55
CA ALA A 178 -14.12 -2.97 -9.33
C ALA A 178 -12.78 -2.79 -10.04
N PHE A 179 -11.91 -3.80 -9.92
CA PHE A 179 -10.61 -3.79 -10.58
C PHE A 179 -10.79 -4.06 -12.08
N SER A 180 -10.44 -3.09 -12.94
CA SER A 180 -10.59 -3.18 -14.40
C SER A 180 -9.24 -3.09 -15.09
N LYS A 181 -8.96 -4.05 -15.98
CA LYS A 181 -7.73 -4.08 -16.81
C LYS A 181 -7.56 -2.80 -17.62
N LYS A 182 -8.65 -2.20 -18.11
CA LYS A 182 -8.61 -1.02 -18.98
C LYS A 182 -8.06 0.22 -18.26
N ASP A 183 -8.35 0.36 -16.98
CA ASP A 183 -7.94 1.54 -16.22
C ASP A 183 -6.43 1.53 -15.92
N PHE A 184 -5.86 0.33 -15.72
CA PHE A 184 -4.44 0.14 -15.49
C PHE A 184 -3.61 0.09 -16.77
N VAL A 185 -4.14 -0.44 -17.88
CA VAL A 185 -3.47 -0.37 -19.19
C VAL A 185 -3.37 1.08 -19.67
N LYS A 186 -4.34 1.94 -19.32
CA LYS A 186 -4.36 3.36 -19.69
C LYS A 186 -3.45 4.21 -18.78
N ALA A 187 -3.37 3.88 -17.50
CA ALA A 187 -2.49 4.54 -16.56
C ALA A 187 -1.08 3.91 -16.64
N ASN A 188 -0.27 4.34 -17.62
CA ASN A 188 1.16 4.00 -17.67
C ASN A 188 1.76 4.01 -16.25
N GLY A 189 2.53 3.00 -15.84
CA GLY A 189 3.04 2.87 -14.45
C GLY A 189 3.66 4.16 -13.90
N LYS A 190 4.29 4.95 -14.77
CA LYS A 190 4.77 6.31 -14.50
C LYS A 190 3.70 7.27 -13.97
N SER A 191 2.53 7.32 -14.60
CA SER A 191 1.43 8.19 -14.18
C SER A 191 0.88 7.81 -12.81
N MET A 192 0.76 6.52 -12.51
CA MET A 192 0.37 6.06 -11.18
C MET A 192 1.41 6.48 -10.15
N ARG A 193 2.69 6.26 -10.43
CA ARG A 193 3.81 6.66 -9.58
C ARG A 193 3.85 8.16 -9.33
N ASP A 194 3.71 8.99 -10.36
CA ASP A 194 3.69 10.45 -10.22
C ASP A 194 2.45 10.92 -9.44
N LYS A 195 1.28 10.28 -9.64
CA LYS A 195 0.08 10.57 -8.85
C LYS A 195 0.31 10.23 -7.37
N MET A 196 0.88 9.06 -7.09
CA MET A 196 1.19 8.64 -5.73
C MET A 196 2.16 9.61 -5.06
N ALA A 197 3.22 10.01 -5.77
CA ALA A 197 4.20 10.98 -5.27
C ALA A 197 3.58 12.35 -4.96
N VAL A 198 2.68 12.84 -5.83
CA VAL A 198 1.97 14.10 -5.59
C VAL A 198 1.05 13.96 -4.37
N ASP A 199 0.24 12.90 -4.28
CA ASP A 199 -0.69 12.72 -3.16
C ASP A 199 0.06 12.64 -1.82
N ILE A 200 1.15 11.86 -1.77
CA ILE A 200 2.00 11.80 -0.58
C ILE A 200 2.60 13.17 -0.25
N PHE A 201 3.16 13.87 -1.23
CA PHE A 201 3.75 15.20 -1.02
C PHE A 201 2.75 16.19 -0.40
N GLN A 202 1.48 16.09 -0.75
CA GLN A 202 0.44 16.99 -0.27
C GLN A 202 -0.14 16.62 1.09
N GLU A 203 -0.37 15.32 1.31
CA GLU A 203 -1.08 14.83 2.49
C GLU A 203 -0.10 14.43 3.61
N LEU A 204 1.14 14.09 3.25
CA LEU A 204 2.22 13.63 4.11
C LEU A 204 3.57 14.22 3.66
N PRO A 205 3.78 15.55 3.77
CA PRO A 205 5.00 16.21 3.27
C PRO A 205 6.29 15.60 3.83
N ASP A 206 6.24 15.12 5.08
CA ASP A 206 7.38 14.55 5.80
C ASP A 206 7.48 13.02 5.65
N ALA A 207 6.68 12.38 4.78
CA ALA A 207 6.68 10.93 4.54
C ALA A 207 8.08 10.33 4.28
N HIS A 208 8.94 11.13 3.66
CA HIS A 208 10.32 10.77 3.30
C HIS A 208 11.30 10.85 4.47
N GLU A 209 10.94 11.50 5.58
CA GLU A 209 11.75 11.66 6.79
C GLU A 209 11.43 10.59 7.84
N PHE A 210 10.33 9.86 7.67
CA PHE A 210 10.05 8.66 8.44
C PHE A 210 11.03 7.56 7.99
N GLU A 211 12.25 7.61 8.53
CA GLU A 211 12.78 6.39 9.12
C GLU A 211 11.75 5.99 10.17
N ASN A 212 11.29 4.75 10.18
CA ASN A 212 10.34 4.26 11.17
C ASN A 212 10.90 4.54 12.59
N LYS A 213 10.63 5.73 13.13
CA LYS A 213 10.84 6.09 14.53
C LYS A 213 9.83 5.39 15.44
N ASP A 214 8.87 4.70 14.83
CA ASP A 214 7.94 3.79 15.49
C ASP A 214 8.64 2.47 15.94
N MET A 215 9.93 2.30 15.60
CA MET A 215 10.80 1.18 15.97
C MET A 215 11.43 1.30 17.37
N ASP A 216 10.62 1.52 18.40
CA ASP A 216 10.94 1.04 19.76
C ASP A 216 9.66 0.92 20.61
N ASP A 217 8.66 1.78 20.38
CA ASP A 217 7.45 1.80 21.23
C ASP A 217 6.36 0.80 20.80
N ASN A 218 6.33 0.35 19.54
CA ASN A 218 5.29 -0.56 19.03
C ASN A 218 5.69 -2.04 18.96
N LEU A 219 6.97 -2.41 19.20
CA LEU A 219 7.35 -3.82 19.32
C LEU A 219 6.61 -4.49 20.49
N GLY A 220 6.47 -3.77 21.61
CA GLY A 220 5.68 -4.22 22.76
C GLY A 220 4.17 -4.34 22.53
N ALA A 221 3.62 -3.78 21.45
CA ALA A 221 2.19 -3.92 21.11
C ALA A 221 1.88 -5.27 20.44
N TYR A 222 2.90 -5.97 19.94
CA TYR A 222 2.76 -7.26 19.25
C TYR A 222 3.42 -8.42 19.99
N ASP A 223 4.13 -8.16 21.09
CA ASP A 223 4.71 -9.15 22.02
C ASP A 223 3.69 -9.71 23.03
N GLY A 224 2.42 -9.81 22.63
CA GLY A 224 1.31 -10.36 23.44
C GLY A 224 1.04 -11.83 23.18
#